data_AF-A0A563CRT1-F1
#
_entry.id   AF-A0A563CRT1-F1
#
_cell.length_a   1.000
_cell.length_b   1.000
_cell.length_c   1.000
_cell.angle_alpha   90.00
_cell.angle_beta   90.00
_cell.angle_gamma   90.00
#
_symmetry.space_group_name_H-M   'P 1'
#
loop_
_entity.id
_entity.type
_entity.pdbx_description
1 polymer ?
#
loop_
_entity_poly.entity_id
_entity_poly.type
_entity_poly.pdbx_seq_one_letter_code
_entity_poly.pdbx_strand_id
1 'polypeptide(L)'
;MNNSLWQSVLGEIELSVSHANFKTWFRDTELLSYDNGTAIIGVVNVFAKSQLEKRFDTQIREILKKNNPDIKDVNYKVKNTKKKITSRETTASLRDRAKELVSRAPVDAKTPTANTTLNPRYTFDNFVVGSCNDLAYTACQAAAANPGAKYNPLFIYGGVGLGKTHLIQAVGNAIIKRDPKMKVAYVSSETFMKEFLDSIRFKIAGFSDKYRNVDVLIVDDMQFIAGKEKTQEEFFHTFNALHQANKQIIISSDKPPRSIPTLTERLRSRFEWGMAIDIQMPDFETRCVIIET
;
A
#
# COMPACT_ATOMS: atom_id res chain seq x y z
N MET A 1 -17.51 -34.50 -1.41
CA MET A 1 -17.37 -34.65 0.05
C MET A 1 -16.47 -33.57 0.67
N ASN A 2 -15.34 -33.17 0.08
CA ASN A 2 -14.47 -32.13 0.67
C ASN A 2 -15.11 -30.74 0.78
N ASN A 3 -16.00 -30.37 -0.16
CA ASN A 3 -16.61 -29.04 -0.18
C ASN A 3 -17.65 -28.85 0.92
N SER A 4 -18.39 -29.90 1.33
CA SER A 4 -19.41 -29.78 2.39
C SER A 4 -18.79 -29.60 3.78
N LEU A 5 -17.66 -30.29 4.06
CA LEU A 5 -16.96 -30.18 5.34
C LEU A 5 -16.44 -28.75 5.57
N TRP A 6 -15.78 -28.16 4.57
CA TRP A 6 -15.23 -26.81 4.71
C TRP A 6 -16.32 -25.74 4.81
N GLN A 7 -17.47 -25.92 4.16
CA GLN A 7 -18.59 -25.00 4.30
C GLN A 7 -19.18 -25.00 5.71
N SER A 8 -19.29 -26.17 6.36
CA SER A 8 -19.70 -26.24 7.78
C SER A 8 -18.69 -25.52 8.69
N VAL A 9 -17.39 -25.74 8.47
CA VAL A 9 -16.32 -25.07 9.21
C VAL A 9 -16.36 -23.56 9.00
N LEU A 10 -16.58 -23.08 7.78
CA LEU A 10 -16.72 -21.65 7.48
C LEU A 10 -17.94 -21.03 8.18
N GLY A 11 -19.07 -21.75 8.24
CA GLY A 11 -20.26 -21.29 8.96
C GLY A 11 -20.02 -21.13 10.46
N GLU A 12 -19.32 -22.09 11.09
CA GLU A 12 -18.95 -21.97 12.51
C GLU A 12 -17.92 -20.85 12.75
N ILE A 13 -16.96 -20.68 11.84
CA ILE A 13 -15.99 -19.58 11.92
C ILE A 13 -16.70 -18.23 11.81
N GLU A 14 -17.64 -18.07 10.87
CA GLU A 14 -18.39 -16.81 10.67
C GLU A 14 -19.12 -16.35 11.94
N LEU A 15 -19.61 -17.28 12.75
CA LEU A 15 -20.27 -16.99 14.02
C LEU A 15 -19.29 -16.63 15.16
N SER A 16 -18.02 -17.02 15.02
CA SER A 16 -17.00 -16.87 16.08
C SER A 16 -16.02 -15.71 15.85
N VAL A 17 -16.02 -15.11 14.66
CA VAL A 17 -15.16 -13.97 14.31
C VAL A 17 -15.99 -12.78 13.83
N SER A 18 -15.44 -11.57 13.86
CA SER A 18 -16.14 -10.41 13.30
C SER A 18 -16.35 -10.55 11.79
N HIS A 19 -17.44 -9.98 11.28
CA HIS A 19 -17.77 -10.02 9.85
C HIS A 19 -16.63 -9.49 8.95
N ALA A 20 -15.88 -8.48 9.42
CA ALA A 20 -14.71 -7.96 8.73
C ALA A 20 -13.56 -8.97 8.65
N ASN A 21 -13.28 -9.72 9.73
CA ASN A 21 -12.27 -10.77 9.72
C ASN A 21 -12.68 -11.95 8.84
N PHE A 22 -13.95 -12.35 8.90
CA PHE A 22 -14.48 -13.42 8.05
C PHE A 22 -14.31 -13.10 6.55
N LYS A 23 -14.77 -11.91 6.15
CA LYS A 23 -14.70 -11.44 4.77
C LYS A 23 -13.25 -11.32 4.26
N THR A 24 -12.32 -10.90 5.11
CA THR A 24 -10.92 -10.65 4.71
C THR A 24 -10.09 -11.92 4.65
N TRP A 25 -10.27 -12.85 5.60
CA TRP A 25 -9.35 -13.97 5.78
C TRP A 25 -9.92 -15.34 5.42
N PHE A 26 -11.24 -15.51 5.49
CA PHE A 26 -11.86 -16.84 5.43
C PHE A 26 -12.75 -17.05 4.20
N ARG A 27 -13.44 -16.01 3.71
CA ARG A 27 -14.42 -16.09 2.62
C ARG A 27 -13.92 -16.85 1.37
N ASP A 28 -12.68 -16.58 0.94
CA ASP A 28 -12.13 -17.15 -0.29
C ASP A 28 -11.20 -18.37 -0.03
N THR A 29 -11.29 -18.96 1.17
CA THR A 29 -10.54 -20.17 1.52
C THR A 29 -11.28 -21.44 1.10
N GLU A 30 -10.54 -22.49 0.75
CA GLU A 30 -11.16 -23.79 0.47
C GLU A 30 -10.33 -24.94 1.03
N LEU A 31 -10.96 -26.06 1.36
CA LEU A 31 -10.23 -27.29 1.68
C LEU A 31 -9.77 -27.95 0.37
N LEU A 32 -8.47 -27.91 0.10
CA LEU A 32 -7.87 -28.46 -1.12
C LEU A 32 -7.79 -29.99 -1.06
N SER A 33 -7.32 -30.52 0.06
CA SER A 33 -7.23 -31.95 0.31
C SER A 33 -7.17 -32.24 1.79
N TYR A 34 -7.49 -33.46 2.16
CA TYR A 34 -7.27 -34.00 3.48
C TYR A 34 -6.78 -35.44 3.31
N ASP A 35 -5.56 -35.71 3.78
CA ASP A 35 -4.93 -37.03 3.70
C ASP A 35 -4.03 -37.26 4.92
N ASN A 36 -3.91 -38.51 5.38
CA ASN A 36 -3.07 -38.91 6.52
C ASN A 36 -3.22 -38.03 7.79
N GLY A 37 -4.44 -37.59 8.11
CA GLY A 37 -4.67 -36.75 9.29
C GLY A 37 -4.29 -35.28 9.14
N THR A 38 -3.92 -34.82 7.93
CA THR A 38 -3.55 -33.42 7.67
C THR A 38 -4.48 -32.76 6.64
N ALA A 39 -5.13 -31.67 7.03
CA ALA A 39 -5.97 -30.86 6.14
C ALA A 39 -5.15 -29.76 5.47
N ILE A 40 -5.28 -29.62 4.15
CA ILE A 40 -4.62 -28.55 3.37
C ILE A 40 -5.67 -27.50 2.97
N ILE A 41 -5.57 -26.31 3.54
CA ILE A 41 -6.43 -25.17 3.25
C ILE A 41 -5.78 -24.29 2.20
N GLY A 42 -6.50 -24.05 1.10
CA GLY A 42 -6.16 -23.12 0.05
C GLY A 42 -6.49 -21.68 0.46
N VAL A 43 -5.51 -20.78 0.38
CA VAL A 43 -5.64 -19.36 0.73
C VAL A 43 -5.28 -18.46 -0.44
N VAL A 44 -5.81 -17.24 -0.47
CA VAL A 44 -5.70 -16.34 -1.64
C VAL A 44 -4.32 -15.73 -1.86
N ASN A 45 -3.53 -15.54 -0.81
CA ASN A 45 -2.18 -14.97 -0.92
C ASN A 45 -1.34 -15.32 0.33
N VAL A 46 -0.06 -14.95 0.31
CA VAL A 46 0.91 -15.22 1.39
C VAL A 46 0.55 -14.49 2.69
N PHE A 47 -0.11 -13.33 2.60
CA PHE A 47 -0.55 -12.58 3.79
C PHE A 47 -1.69 -13.29 4.51
N ALA A 48 -2.68 -13.77 3.76
CA ALA A 48 -3.75 -14.60 4.29
C ALA A 48 -3.20 -15.89 4.91
N LYS A 49 -2.22 -16.53 4.27
CA LYS A 49 -1.49 -17.67 4.84
C LYS A 49 -0.91 -17.33 6.22
N SER A 50 -0.09 -16.29 6.31
CA SER A 50 0.56 -15.91 7.58
C SER A 50 -0.42 -15.49 8.66
N GLN A 51 -1.57 -14.91 8.32
CA GLN A 51 -2.59 -14.52 9.29
C GLN A 51 -3.34 -15.73 9.85
N LEU A 52 -3.73 -16.67 8.99
CA LEU A 52 -4.37 -17.90 9.44
C LEU A 52 -3.42 -18.72 10.32
N GLU A 53 -2.16 -18.90 9.92
CA GLU A 53 -1.14 -19.64 10.69
C GLU A 53 -0.86 -19.05 12.07
N LYS A 54 -0.80 -17.72 12.20
CA LYS A 54 -0.37 -17.09 13.46
C LYS A 54 -1.50 -16.80 14.43
N ARG A 55 -2.69 -16.49 13.90
CA ARG A 55 -3.78 -15.93 14.72
C ARG A 55 -4.99 -16.85 14.80
N PHE A 56 -5.28 -17.61 13.75
CA PHE A 56 -6.51 -18.38 13.65
C PHE A 56 -6.29 -19.89 13.59
N ASP A 57 -5.03 -20.35 13.60
CA ASP A 57 -4.66 -21.77 13.49
C ASP A 57 -5.29 -22.63 14.59
N THR A 58 -5.18 -22.21 15.86
CA THR A 58 -5.81 -22.90 17.00
C THR A 58 -7.32 -23.05 16.80
N GLN A 59 -7.99 -21.97 16.42
CA GLN A 59 -9.45 -21.94 16.23
C GLN A 59 -9.87 -22.83 15.05
N ILE A 60 -9.13 -22.78 13.94
CA ILE A 60 -9.39 -23.61 12.76
C ILE A 60 -9.22 -25.10 13.09
N ARG A 61 -8.18 -25.46 13.87
CA ARG A 61 -7.93 -26.84 14.30
C ARG A 61 -9.04 -27.37 15.21
N GLU A 62 -9.53 -26.56 16.14
CA GLU A 62 -10.63 -26.95 17.04
C GLU A 62 -11.92 -27.22 16.26
N ILE A 63 -12.30 -26.32 15.36
CA ILE A 63 -13.52 -26.45 14.55
C ILE A 63 -13.39 -27.62 13.56
N LEU A 64 -12.21 -27.83 12.96
CA LEU A 64 -11.96 -28.98 12.09
C LEU A 64 -12.04 -30.32 12.82
N LYS A 65 -11.44 -30.43 14.03
CA LYS A 65 -11.52 -31.64 14.86
C LYS A 65 -12.95 -31.96 15.27
N LYS A 66 -13.75 -30.94 15.58
CA LYS A 66 -15.17 -31.10 15.92
C LYS A 66 -15.99 -31.65 14.75
N ASN A 67 -15.69 -31.20 13.53
CA ASN A 67 -16.41 -31.62 12.31
C ASN A 67 -15.85 -32.91 11.69
N ASN A 68 -14.59 -33.25 11.94
CA ASN A 68 -13.97 -34.50 11.50
C ASN A 68 -12.81 -34.91 12.46
N PRO A 69 -13.03 -35.88 13.36
CA PRO A 69 -12.06 -36.28 14.38
C PRO A 69 -10.74 -36.85 13.84
N ASP A 70 -10.70 -37.29 12.58
CA ASP A 70 -9.50 -37.86 11.98
C ASP A 70 -8.44 -36.78 11.66
N ILE A 71 -8.84 -35.50 11.58
CA ILE A 71 -7.93 -34.38 11.26
C ILE A 71 -7.12 -33.98 12.50
N LYS A 72 -5.81 -34.25 12.46
CA LYS A 72 -4.86 -33.93 13.54
C LYS A 72 -4.06 -32.66 13.27
N ASP A 73 -3.80 -32.38 11.99
CA ASP A 73 -2.96 -31.26 11.56
C ASP A 73 -3.60 -30.43 10.44
N VAL A 74 -3.17 -29.17 10.33
CA VAL A 74 -3.68 -28.19 9.36
C VAL A 74 -2.49 -27.47 8.72
N ASN A 75 -2.49 -27.45 7.39
CA ASN A 75 -1.49 -26.76 6.58
C ASN A 75 -2.16 -25.79 5.61
N TYR A 76 -1.46 -24.72 5.27
CA TYR A 76 -1.97 -23.67 4.40
C TYR A 76 -1.15 -23.55 3.11
N LYS A 77 -1.82 -23.51 1.97
CA LYS A 77 -1.20 -23.38 0.65
C LYS A 77 -1.83 -22.24 -0.14
N VAL A 78 -1.00 -21.37 -0.70
CA VAL A 78 -1.50 -20.31 -1.58
C VAL A 78 -2.06 -20.93 -2.85
N LYS A 79 -3.31 -20.62 -3.18
CA LYS A 79 -3.94 -21.03 -4.43
C LYS A 79 -3.21 -20.33 -5.58
N ASN A 80 -2.52 -21.09 -6.43
CA ASN A 80 -2.09 -20.60 -7.74
C ASN A 80 -3.29 -20.69 -8.69
N THR A 81 -4.22 -19.76 -8.57
CA THR A 81 -5.34 -19.67 -9.50
C THR A 81 -4.79 -19.13 -10.81
N LYS A 82 -4.45 -20.03 -11.76
CA LYS A 82 -4.49 -19.66 -13.18
C LYS A 82 -5.94 -19.24 -13.44
N LYS A 83 -6.22 -17.94 -13.46
CA LYS A 83 -7.52 -17.43 -13.87
C LYS A 83 -7.79 -17.99 -15.28
N LYS A 84 -8.80 -18.87 -15.38
CA LYS A 84 -9.45 -19.21 -16.65
C LYS A 84 -9.96 -17.90 -17.23
N ILE A 85 -9.22 -17.34 -18.18
CA ILE A 85 -9.75 -16.39 -19.14
C ILE A 85 -10.67 -17.22 -20.02
N THR A 86 -11.98 -17.06 -19.86
CA THR A 86 -12.94 -17.51 -20.86
C THR A 86 -12.64 -16.76 -22.15
N SER A 87 -12.04 -17.49 -23.08
CA SER A 87 -11.84 -17.12 -24.47
C SER A 87 -13.16 -16.70 -25.11
N ARG A 88 -13.25 -15.44 -25.53
CA ARG A 88 -13.84 -15.12 -26.83
C ARG A 88 -12.70 -14.74 -27.74
N GLU A 89 -12.69 -15.43 -28.87
CA GLU A 89 -11.62 -15.53 -29.85
C GLU A 89 -11.15 -14.18 -30.36
N THR A 90 -9.82 -13.97 -30.40
CA THR A 90 -9.06 -13.26 -31.45
C THR A 90 -7.58 -13.18 -31.04
N THR A 91 -6.91 -14.34 -30.96
CA THR A 91 -5.46 -14.44 -30.65
C THR A 91 -4.62 -14.91 -31.83
N ALA A 92 -5.02 -14.56 -33.06
CA ALA A 92 -4.21 -14.84 -34.25
C ALA A 92 -3.28 -13.67 -34.68
N SER A 93 -3.49 -12.42 -34.23
CA SER A 93 -2.79 -11.25 -34.82
C SER A 93 -1.74 -10.55 -33.94
N LEU A 94 -1.48 -11.01 -32.71
CA LEU A 94 -0.60 -10.32 -31.76
C LEU A 94 0.81 -10.92 -31.61
N ARG A 95 1.05 -12.12 -32.15
CA ARG A 95 2.39 -12.74 -32.07
C ARG A 95 3.38 -12.18 -33.08
N ASP A 96 2.92 -11.68 -34.23
CA ASP A 96 3.80 -11.12 -35.25
C ASP A 96 4.24 -9.68 -34.93
N ARG A 97 3.41 -8.90 -34.21
CA ARG A 97 3.77 -7.51 -33.80
C ARG A 97 4.75 -7.43 -32.62
N ALA A 98 4.96 -8.52 -31.88
CA ALA A 98 5.87 -8.52 -30.73
C ALA A 98 7.35 -8.71 -31.11
N LYS A 99 7.63 -9.23 -32.32
CA LYS A 99 9.02 -9.42 -32.80
C LYS A 99 9.61 -8.16 -33.45
N GLU A 100 8.78 -7.24 -33.93
CA GLU A 100 9.21 -6.07 -34.68
C GLU A 100 9.66 -4.88 -33.79
N LEU A 101 9.23 -4.85 -32.51
CA LEU A 101 9.56 -3.78 -31.56
C LEU A 101 10.87 -3.97 -30.80
N VAL A 102 11.55 -5.11 -30.97
CA VAL A 102 12.81 -5.43 -30.26
C VAL A 102 14.06 -5.07 -31.07
N SER A 103 13.91 -4.67 -32.34
CA SER A 103 15.03 -4.30 -33.20
C SER A 103 14.95 -2.84 -33.67
N ARG A 104 15.44 -1.90 -32.85
CA ARG A 104 16.10 -0.64 -33.27
C ARG A 104 16.69 0.06 -32.02
N ALA A 105 18.02 0.10 -31.99
CA ALA A 105 18.93 0.59 -30.94
C ALA A 105 19.02 2.15 -30.90
N PRO A 106 20.01 2.81 -30.25
CA PRO A 106 20.94 2.44 -29.17
C PRO A 106 21.01 3.43 -27.97
N VAL A 107 21.78 2.99 -26.97
CA VAL A 107 22.36 3.60 -25.76
C VAL A 107 22.54 5.13 -25.70
N ASP A 108 22.24 5.72 -24.53
CA ASP A 108 23.15 6.68 -23.90
C ASP A 108 23.15 6.52 -22.37
N ALA A 109 24.28 6.04 -21.85
CA ALA A 109 24.52 5.83 -20.44
C ALA A 109 24.89 7.17 -19.79
N LYS A 110 23.95 7.75 -19.04
CA LYS A 110 24.26 8.76 -18.02
C LYS A 110 23.91 8.19 -16.64
N THR A 111 24.98 8.05 -15.87
CA THR A 111 25.12 7.84 -14.42
C THR A 111 23.80 7.84 -13.61
N PRO A 112 23.52 6.79 -12.81
CA PRO A 112 22.36 6.79 -11.93
C PRO A 112 22.64 7.73 -10.76
N THR A 113 22.17 8.97 -10.84
CA THR A 113 21.97 9.79 -9.65
C THR A 113 20.88 9.13 -8.83
N ALA A 114 21.19 8.82 -7.57
CA ALA A 114 20.21 8.39 -6.57
C ALA A 114 18.92 9.20 -6.71
N ASN A 115 17.75 8.55 -6.58
CA ASN A 115 16.38 9.08 -6.47
C ASN A 115 15.44 8.79 -7.65
N THR A 116 15.01 7.54 -7.83
CA THR A 116 13.70 7.28 -8.46
C THR A 116 13.03 6.06 -7.81
N THR A 117 12.53 6.23 -6.58
CA THR A 117 11.51 5.31 -5.99
C THR A 117 10.10 5.63 -6.50
N LEU A 118 9.95 6.67 -7.33
CA LEU A 118 8.67 7.10 -7.90
C LEU A 118 8.30 6.22 -9.10
N ASN A 119 7.03 5.82 -9.14
CA ASN A 119 6.48 5.09 -10.26
C ASN A 119 6.13 6.08 -11.39
N PRO A 120 6.74 5.96 -12.59
CA PRO A 120 6.52 6.92 -13.68
C PRO A 120 5.08 6.89 -14.24
N ARG A 121 4.28 5.87 -13.90
CA ARG A 121 2.87 5.77 -14.33
C ARG A 121 1.94 6.65 -13.51
N TYR A 122 2.34 7.04 -12.30
CA TYR A 122 1.52 7.85 -11.40
C TYR A 122 1.77 9.33 -11.68
N THR A 123 1.04 9.87 -12.65
CA THR A 123 1.08 11.29 -13.05
C THR A 123 -0.30 11.92 -12.89
N PHE A 124 -0.38 13.24 -12.86
CA PHE A 124 -1.66 13.94 -12.83
C PHE A 124 -2.50 13.68 -14.09
N ASP A 125 -1.85 13.58 -15.24
CA ASP A 125 -2.51 13.30 -16.53
C ASP A 125 -3.30 11.98 -16.52
N ASN A 126 -2.85 11.00 -15.73
CA ASN A 126 -3.50 9.69 -15.59
C ASN A 126 -4.43 9.60 -14.37
N PHE A 127 -4.74 10.71 -13.71
CA PHE A 127 -5.61 10.75 -12.54
C PHE A 127 -6.97 11.32 -12.90
N VAL A 128 -8.03 10.52 -12.75
CA VAL A 128 -9.40 10.95 -13.01
C VAL A 128 -9.91 11.80 -11.85
N VAL A 129 -10.24 13.05 -12.15
CA VAL A 129 -10.75 14.03 -11.18
C VAL A 129 -12.27 13.96 -11.11
N GLY A 130 -12.80 13.98 -9.90
CA GLY A 130 -14.23 14.07 -9.63
C GLY A 130 -14.49 14.79 -8.31
N SER A 131 -15.76 15.02 -8.00
CA SER A 131 -16.19 15.75 -6.78
C SER A 131 -15.61 15.16 -5.48
N CYS A 132 -15.33 13.86 -5.45
CA CYS A 132 -14.78 13.14 -4.30
C CYS A 132 -13.28 13.37 -4.03
N ASN A 133 -12.54 13.89 -5.00
CA ASN A 133 -11.08 13.98 -4.95
C ASN A 133 -10.52 15.31 -5.48
N ASP A 134 -11.37 16.21 -6.00
CA ASP A 134 -10.97 17.49 -6.60
C ASP A 134 -10.14 18.37 -5.65
N LEU A 135 -10.54 18.47 -4.37
CA LEU A 135 -9.79 19.24 -3.38
C LEU A 135 -8.38 18.67 -3.15
N ALA A 136 -8.27 17.34 -3.05
CA ALA A 136 -6.98 16.66 -2.88
C ALA A 136 -6.11 16.83 -4.13
N TYR A 137 -6.70 16.69 -5.31
CA TYR A 137 -6.04 16.90 -6.59
C TYR A 137 -5.50 18.33 -6.74
N THR A 138 -6.33 19.34 -6.45
CA THR A 138 -5.96 20.75 -6.51
C THR A 138 -4.85 21.09 -5.50
N ALA A 139 -4.93 20.58 -4.27
CA ALA A 139 -3.88 20.78 -3.27
C ALA A 139 -2.55 20.11 -3.69
N CYS A 140 -2.61 18.92 -4.30
CA CYS A 140 -1.45 18.24 -4.85
C CYS A 140 -0.81 19.04 -6.00
N GLN A 141 -1.61 19.57 -6.93
CA GLN A 141 -1.11 20.44 -7.99
C GLN A 141 -0.44 21.69 -7.41
N ALA A 142 -1.03 22.32 -6.39
CA ALA A 142 -0.45 23.49 -5.73
C ALA A 142 0.89 23.15 -5.03
N ALA A 143 0.98 22.00 -4.36
CA ALA A 143 2.21 21.52 -3.73
C ALA A 143 3.29 21.16 -4.77
N ALA A 144 2.91 20.61 -5.93
CA ALA A 144 3.81 20.38 -7.05
C ALA A 144 4.31 21.69 -7.67
N ALA A 145 3.44 22.68 -7.77
CA ALA A 145 3.75 23.99 -8.35
C ALA A 145 4.61 24.85 -7.42
N ASN A 146 4.35 24.88 -6.11
CA ASN A 146 5.14 25.65 -5.16
C ASN A 146 5.44 24.83 -3.90
N PRO A 147 6.39 23.87 -3.99
CA PRO A 147 6.76 22.99 -2.89
C PRO A 147 7.22 23.80 -1.66
N GLY A 148 6.66 23.48 -0.49
CA GLY A 148 7.01 24.08 0.80
C GLY A 148 6.31 25.40 1.11
N ALA A 149 5.55 25.98 0.16
CA ALA A 149 5.00 27.33 0.31
C ALA A 149 3.68 27.39 1.09
N LYS A 150 2.61 26.75 0.59
CA LYS A 150 1.24 26.97 1.10
C LYS A 150 0.74 25.85 2.01
N TYR A 151 0.96 24.60 1.61
CA TYR A 151 0.40 23.42 2.28
C TYR A 151 1.55 22.53 2.77
N ASN A 152 2.09 22.84 3.96
CA ASN A 152 3.20 22.10 4.54
C ASN A 152 3.00 21.79 6.04
N PRO A 153 2.71 20.53 6.41
CA PRO A 153 2.62 19.36 5.52
C PRO A 153 1.31 19.32 4.71
N LEU A 154 1.33 18.59 3.60
CA LEU A 154 0.11 18.14 2.92
C LEU A 154 -0.20 16.71 3.38
N PHE A 155 -1.33 16.52 4.07
CA PHE A 155 -1.75 15.24 4.61
C PHE A 155 -2.99 14.75 3.88
N ILE A 156 -2.88 13.65 3.13
CA ILE A 156 -3.97 13.07 2.36
C ILE A 156 -4.44 11.79 3.05
N TYR A 157 -5.73 11.67 3.32
CA TYR A 157 -6.28 10.46 3.88
C TYR A 157 -7.55 9.99 3.17
N GLY A 158 -7.93 8.75 3.41
CA GLY A 158 -9.11 8.13 2.81
C GLY A 158 -8.96 6.61 2.78
N GLY A 159 -10.03 5.90 2.44
CA GLY A 159 -10.02 4.43 2.35
C GLY A 159 -9.02 3.85 1.33
N VAL A 160 -8.90 2.52 1.33
CA VAL A 160 -8.03 1.78 0.41
C VAL A 160 -8.51 1.96 -1.03
N GLY A 161 -7.58 2.09 -1.97
CA GLY A 161 -7.90 2.13 -3.40
C GLY A 161 -8.47 3.46 -3.93
N LEU A 162 -8.45 4.53 -3.12
CA LEU A 162 -8.95 5.85 -3.52
C LEU A 162 -7.92 6.74 -4.22
N GLY A 163 -6.78 6.18 -4.64
CA GLY A 163 -5.77 6.93 -5.41
C GLY A 163 -4.81 7.79 -4.59
N LYS A 164 -4.75 7.64 -3.25
CA LYS A 164 -3.80 8.36 -2.37
C LYS A 164 -2.35 8.25 -2.84
N THR A 165 -1.87 7.02 -3.01
CA THR A 165 -0.50 6.73 -3.49
C THR A 165 -0.26 7.30 -4.89
N HIS A 166 -1.26 7.25 -5.78
CA HIS A 166 -1.15 7.85 -7.11
C HIS A 166 -0.93 9.35 -7.01
N LEU A 167 -1.77 10.06 -6.25
CA LEU A 167 -1.68 11.52 -6.11
C LEU A 167 -0.35 11.98 -5.52
N ILE A 168 0.08 11.40 -4.39
CA ILE A 168 1.32 11.84 -3.75
C ILE A 168 2.54 11.56 -4.64
N GLN A 169 2.55 10.45 -5.39
CA GLN A 169 3.64 10.18 -6.34
C GLN A 169 3.55 11.06 -7.59
N ALA A 170 2.35 11.42 -8.03
CA ALA A 170 2.15 12.38 -9.12
C ALA A 170 2.73 13.76 -8.78
N VAL A 171 2.64 14.19 -7.52
CA VAL A 171 3.35 15.39 -7.04
C VAL A 171 4.87 15.24 -7.25
N GLY A 172 5.45 14.14 -6.79
CA GLY A 172 6.88 13.88 -6.95
C GLY A 172 7.33 13.86 -8.42
N ASN A 173 6.58 13.16 -9.28
CA ASN A 173 6.86 13.10 -10.71
C ASN A 173 6.74 14.47 -11.38
N ALA A 174 5.71 15.25 -11.06
CA ALA A 174 5.53 16.59 -11.61
C ALA A 174 6.65 17.55 -11.20
N ILE A 175 7.11 17.46 -9.94
CA ILE A 175 8.24 18.24 -9.43
C ILE A 175 9.52 17.90 -10.19
N ILE A 176 9.89 16.62 -10.31
CA ILE A 176 11.11 16.20 -11.03
C ILE A 176 11.04 16.57 -12.51
N LYS A 177 9.86 16.43 -13.14
CA LYS A 177 9.65 16.82 -14.55
C LYS A 177 9.92 18.31 -14.77
N ARG A 178 9.60 19.15 -13.80
CA ARG A 178 9.78 20.60 -13.87
C ARG A 178 11.18 21.05 -13.47
N ASP A 179 11.71 20.49 -12.39
CA ASP A 179 13.07 20.77 -11.91
C ASP A 179 13.82 19.46 -11.60
N PRO A 180 14.60 18.95 -12.57
CA PRO A 180 15.37 17.72 -12.39
C PRO A 180 16.46 17.80 -11.32
N LYS A 181 16.81 18.99 -10.82
CA LYS A 181 17.82 19.15 -9.76
C LYS A 181 17.23 18.97 -8.36
N MET A 182 15.91 19.03 -8.24
CA MET A 182 15.22 18.98 -6.96
C MET A 182 15.24 17.57 -6.37
N LYS A 183 15.62 17.45 -5.09
CA LYS A 183 15.75 16.16 -4.42
C LYS A 183 14.40 15.70 -3.86
N VAL A 184 13.76 14.76 -4.52
CA VAL A 184 12.50 14.16 -4.06
C VAL A 184 12.75 12.75 -3.52
N ALA A 185 12.34 12.51 -2.28
CA ALA A 185 12.34 11.18 -1.67
C ALA A 185 10.91 10.68 -1.48
N TYR A 186 10.60 9.52 -2.05
CA TYR A 186 9.39 8.76 -1.78
C TYR A 186 9.72 7.50 -0.98
N VAL A 187 8.96 7.26 0.08
CA VAL A 187 9.15 6.11 0.98
C VAL A 187 7.83 5.69 1.60
N SER A 188 7.61 4.39 1.80
CA SER A 188 6.50 3.92 2.65
C SER A 188 6.92 3.96 4.12
N SER A 189 5.96 4.14 5.03
CA SER A 189 6.24 4.17 6.47
C SER A 189 6.92 2.88 6.97
N GLU A 190 6.57 1.73 6.38
CA GLU A 190 7.24 0.46 6.68
C GLU A 190 8.70 0.44 6.22
N THR A 191 9.00 1.00 5.05
CA THR A 191 10.37 1.10 4.53
C THR A 191 11.19 2.06 5.40
N PHE A 192 10.63 3.21 5.76
CA PHE A 192 11.26 4.15 6.68
C PHE A 192 11.58 3.47 8.02
N MET A 193 10.62 2.74 8.59
CA MET A 193 10.82 1.97 9.82
C MET A 193 11.94 0.93 9.68
N LYS A 194 11.91 0.14 8.60
CA LYS A 194 12.91 -0.89 8.35
C LYS A 194 14.31 -0.28 8.24
N GLU A 195 14.48 0.74 7.42
CA GLU A 195 15.77 1.39 7.23
C GLU A 195 16.29 2.05 8.51
N PHE A 196 15.40 2.62 9.33
CA PHE A 196 15.75 3.15 10.63
C PHE A 196 16.27 2.05 11.57
N LEU A 197 15.53 0.94 11.68
CA LEU A 197 15.94 -0.19 12.50
C LEU A 197 17.27 -0.79 12.03
N ASP A 198 17.46 -0.92 10.72
CA ASP A 198 18.70 -1.40 10.13
C ASP A 198 19.87 -0.44 10.43
N SER A 199 19.64 0.88 10.36
CA SER A 199 20.66 1.88 10.69
C SER A 199 21.13 1.79 12.15
N ILE A 200 20.22 1.51 13.09
CA ILE A 200 20.56 1.32 14.50
C ILE A 200 21.29 -0.01 14.68
N ARG A 201 20.73 -1.10 14.13
CA ARG A 201 21.22 -2.46 14.33
C ARG A 201 22.63 -2.65 13.77
N PHE A 202 22.88 -2.14 12.57
CA PHE A 202 24.14 -2.30 11.86
C PHE A 202 25.04 -1.05 11.96
N LYS A 203 24.63 -0.02 12.72
CA LYS A 203 25.33 1.26 12.86
C LYS A 203 25.65 1.91 11.50
N ILE A 204 24.73 1.76 10.54
CA ILE A 204 24.87 2.35 9.21
C ILE A 204 24.63 3.85 9.33
N ALA A 205 25.65 4.63 8.97
CA ALA A 205 25.53 6.09 8.91
C ALA A 205 24.67 6.53 7.71
N GLY A 206 24.16 7.77 7.76
CA GLY A 206 23.50 8.41 6.62
C GLY A 206 21.98 8.21 6.52
N PHE A 207 21.35 7.52 7.47
CA PHE A 207 19.88 7.46 7.54
C PHE A 207 19.28 8.87 7.63
N SER A 208 19.76 9.69 8.57
CA SER A 208 19.28 11.07 8.73
C SER A 208 19.57 11.91 7.49
N ASP A 209 20.75 11.79 6.87
CA ASP A 209 21.07 12.55 5.66
C ASP A 209 20.15 12.20 4.49
N LYS A 210 19.85 10.90 4.31
CA LYS A 210 18.95 10.42 3.26
C LYS A 210 17.57 11.08 3.33
N TYR A 211 17.03 11.27 4.54
CA TYR A 211 15.68 11.80 4.73
C TYR A 211 15.61 13.28 5.08
N ARG A 212 16.71 13.91 5.52
CA ARG A 212 16.76 15.32 5.91
C ARG A 212 17.45 16.22 4.87
N ASN A 213 18.22 15.67 3.93
CA ASN A 213 18.85 16.40 2.83
C ASN A 213 18.04 16.30 1.52
N VAL A 214 16.73 16.50 1.63
CA VAL A 214 15.79 16.46 0.49
C VAL A 214 15.01 17.77 0.42
N ASP A 215 14.52 18.09 -0.77
CA ASP A 215 13.64 19.24 -0.99
C ASP A 215 12.17 18.87 -0.77
N VAL A 216 11.84 17.60 -1.01
CA VAL A 216 10.50 17.03 -0.83
C VAL A 216 10.61 15.64 -0.22
N LEU A 217 9.90 15.43 0.89
CA LEU A 217 9.70 14.12 1.49
C LEU A 217 8.25 13.69 1.31
N ILE A 218 8.04 12.56 0.63
CA ILE A 218 6.74 11.92 0.45
C ILE A 218 6.74 10.63 1.25
N VAL A 219 5.82 10.52 2.20
CA VAL A 219 5.66 9.34 3.06
C VAL A 219 4.30 8.71 2.82
N ASP A 220 4.32 7.46 2.37
CA ASP A 220 3.11 6.67 2.13
C ASP A 220 2.71 5.88 3.38
N ASP A 221 1.40 5.67 3.54
CA ASP A 221 0.78 4.82 4.54
C ASP A 221 1.23 5.08 5.99
N MET A 222 1.11 6.33 6.44
CA MET A 222 1.51 6.80 7.78
C MET A 222 0.89 6.00 8.93
N GLN A 223 -0.26 5.34 8.71
CA GLN A 223 -0.89 4.47 9.69
C GLN A 223 0.04 3.34 10.20
N PHE A 224 1.04 2.91 9.43
CA PHE A 224 1.93 1.82 9.83
C PHE A 224 2.98 2.21 10.88
N ILE A 225 3.18 3.50 11.16
CA ILE A 225 4.07 3.94 12.25
C ILE A 225 3.42 3.83 13.65
N ALA A 226 2.11 3.54 13.69
CA ALA A 226 1.35 3.38 14.92
C ALA A 226 2.00 2.33 15.84
N GLY A 227 2.19 2.69 17.12
CA GLY A 227 2.80 1.83 18.13
C GLY A 227 4.30 1.57 17.96
N LYS A 228 4.97 2.25 17.02
CA LYS A 228 6.43 2.18 16.79
C LYS A 228 7.11 3.40 17.40
N GLU A 229 7.16 3.49 18.73
CA GLU A 229 7.58 4.70 19.46
C GLU A 229 8.92 5.29 18.99
N LYS A 230 9.97 4.46 18.89
CA LYS A 230 11.29 4.93 18.41
C LYS A 230 11.24 5.45 16.97
N THR A 231 10.44 4.81 16.11
CA THR A 231 10.29 5.24 14.72
C THR A 231 9.48 6.53 14.62
N GLN A 232 8.43 6.68 15.44
CA GLN A 232 7.68 7.93 15.56
C GLN A 232 8.56 9.08 16.03
N GLU A 233 9.46 8.83 16.97
CA GLU A 233 10.44 9.82 17.43
C GLU A 233 11.41 10.24 16.33
N GLU A 234 12.03 9.28 15.63
CA GLU A 234 12.94 9.61 14.53
C GLU A 234 12.21 10.34 13.39
N PHE A 235 10.99 9.93 13.07
CA PHE A 235 10.16 10.62 12.09
C PHE A 235 9.81 12.04 12.55
N PHE A 236 9.52 12.25 13.83
CA PHE A 236 9.28 13.58 14.39
C PHE A 236 10.50 14.49 14.24
N HIS A 237 11.72 13.99 14.47
CA HIS A 237 12.94 14.77 14.24
C HIS A 237 13.16 15.10 12.76
N THR A 238 12.94 14.12 11.88
CA THR A 238 13.03 14.31 10.42
C THR A 238 12.01 15.35 9.94
N PHE A 239 10.76 15.24 10.38
CA PHE A 239 9.70 16.20 10.09
C PHE A 239 10.10 17.63 10.50
N ASN A 240 10.58 17.80 11.74
CA ASN A 240 10.99 19.11 12.24
C ASN A 240 12.09 19.73 11.39
N ALA A 241 13.14 18.97 11.11
CA ALA A 241 14.30 19.47 10.35
C ALA A 241 13.88 19.95 8.95
N LEU A 242 13.04 19.17 8.27
CA LEU A 242 12.51 19.53 6.94
C LEU A 242 11.56 20.72 7.00
N HIS A 243 10.62 20.72 7.95
CA HIS A 243 9.62 21.78 8.09
C HIS A 243 10.27 23.13 8.41
N GLN A 244 11.23 23.17 9.33
CA GLN A 244 12.00 24.38 9.67
C GLN A 244 12.84 24.90 8.50
N ALA A 245 13.30 24.00 7.63
CA ALA A 245 14.02 24.36 6.41
C ALA A 245 13.08 24.65 5.22
N ASN A 246 11.77 24.80 5.45
CA ASN A 246 10.73 25.00 4.43
C ASN A 246 10.75 23.95 3.30
N LYS A 247 11.16 22.72 3.61
CA LYS A 247 11.09 21.59 2.68
C LYS A 247 9.68 21.02 2.65
N GLN A 248 9.19 20.60 1.49
CA GLN A 248 7.83 20.10 1.35
C GLN A 248 7.71 18.71 2.00
N ILE A 249 6.70 18.54 2.84
CA ILE A 249 6.34 17.24 3.42
C ILE A 249 4.96 16.86 2.90
N ILE A 250 4.84 15.65 2.34
CA ILE A 250 3.58 15.07 1.87
C ILE A 250 3.41 13.72 2.55
N ILE A 251 2.24 13.49 3.13
CA ILE A 251 1.93 12.29 3.90
C ILE A 251 0.62 11.73 3.39
N SER A 252 0.56 10.40 3.19
CA SER A 252 -0.71 9.71 3.01
C SER A 252 -1.06 8.86 4.24
N SER A 253 -2.35 8.58 4.43
CA SER A 253 -2.83 7.68 5.47
C SER A 253 -4.18 7.05 5.12
N ASP A 254 -4.49 5.88 5.65
CA ASP A 254 -5.85 5.33 5.60
C ASP A 254 -6.82 6.03 6.57
N LYS A 255 -6.29 6.78 7.53
CA LYS A 255 -7.06 7.42 8.60
C LYS A 255 -6.61 8.87 8.81
N PRO A 256 -7.53 9.78 9.22
CA PRO A 256 -7.13 11.12 9.61
C PRO A 256 -6.19 11.08 10.84
N PRO A 257 -5.38 12.13 11.08
CA PRO A 257 -4.37 12.16 12.15
C PRO A 257 -4.92 11.77 13.54
N ARG A 258 -6.12 12.23 13.88
CA ARG A 258 -6.79 11.92 15.17
C ARG A 258 -7.22 10.45 15.31
N SER A 259 -7.42 9.76 14.20
CA SER A 259 -7.91 8.37 14.19
C SER A 259 -6.82 7.32 14.03
N ILE A 260 -5.55 7.73 13.88
CA ILE A 260 -4.41 6.79 13.88
C ILE A 260 -4.20 6.31 15.32
N PRO A 261 -4.39 5.02 15.64
CA PRO A 261 -4.18 4.52 17.00
C PRO A 261 -2.72 4.71 17.41
N THR A 262 -2.47 4.93 18.70
CA THR A 262 -1.11 4.96 19.29
C THR A 262 -0.10 5.89 18.59
N LEU A 263 -0.58 6.86 17.80
CA LEU A 263 0.21 7.99 17.29
C LEU A 263 0.38 9.01 18.41
N THR A 264 1.62 9.46 18.63
CA THR A 264 1.94 10.46 19.65
C THR A 264 1.24 11.80 19.36
N GLU A 265 0.83 12.49 20.43
CA GLU A 265 0.12 13.78 20.33
C GLU A 265 0.95 14.82 19.58
N ARG A 266 2.27 14.83 19.80
CA ARG A 266 3.18 15.73 19.08
C ARG A 266 3.10 15.54 17.57
N LEU A 267 3.10 14.30 17.06
CA LEU A 267 2.98 14.05 15.62
C LEU A 267 1.60 14.40 15.09
N ARG A 268 0.52 14.13 15.85
CA ARG A 268 -0.84 14.54 15.47
C ARG A 268 -0.93 16.04 15.25
N SER A 269 -0.44 16.82 16.21
CA SER A 269 -0.38 18.28 16.09
C SER A 269 0.36 18.71 14.84
N ARG A 270 1.50 18.08 14.51
CA ARG A 270 2.26 18.38 13.28
C ARG A 270 1.52 18.09 11.99
N PHE A 271 0.78 16.99 11.95
CA PHE A 271 0.00 16.63 10.76
C PHE A 271 -1.16 17.61 10.55
N GLU A 272 -1.64 18.24 11.63
CA GLU A 272 -2.69 19.27 11.61
C GLU A 272 -2.16 20.69 11.35
N TRP A 273 -0.83 20.93 11.34
CA TRP A 273 -0.26 22.26 11.08
C TRP A 273 -0.48 22.77 9.65
N GLY A 274 -0.64 21.84 8.70
CA GLY A 274 -0.81 22.16 7.29
C GLY A 274 -2.24 21.91 6.82
N MET A 275 -2.38 21.17 5.73
CA MET A 275 -3.68 20.84 5.16
C MET A 275 -3.92 19.34 5.24
N ALA A 276 -4.94 18.92 5.98
CA ALA A 276 -5.43 17.55 5.99
C ALA A 276 -6.67 17.43 5.09
N ILE A 277 -6.63 16.53 4.11
CA ILE A 277 -7.65 16.40 3.08
C ILE A 277 -8.12 14.96 3.02
N ASP A 278 -9.43 14.78 3.04
CA ASP A 278 -10.08 13.49 2.85
C ASP A 278 -10.33 13.22 1.36
N ILE A 279 -10.10 11.99 0.92
CA ILE A 279 -10.50 11.49 -0.39
C ILE A 279 -11.67 10.53 -0.18
N GLN A 280 -12.80 10.87 -0.80
CA GLN A 280 -14.03 10.08 -0.68
C GLN A 280 -14.12 9.00 -1.76
N MET A 281 -15.04 8.06 -1.55
CA MET A 281 -15.38 7.09 -2.59
C MET A 281 -15.94 7.83 -3.82
N PRO A 282 -15.44 7.54 -5.03
CA PRO A 282 -15.98 8.12 -6.26
C PRO A 282 -17.42 7.70 -6.50
N ASP A 283 -18.20 8.60 -7.07
CA ASP A 283 -19.55 8.33 -7.57
C ASP A 283 -19.53 7.36 -8.76
N PHE A 284 -20.71 6.94 -9.22
CA PHE A 284 -20.81 5.95 -10.31
C PHE A 284 -20.16 6.45 -11.60
N GLU A 285 -20.39 7.71 -11.95
CA GLU A 285 -19.86 8.34 -13.16
C GLU A 285 -18.33 8.39 -13.15
N THR A 286 -17.74 8.88 -12.05
CA THR A 286 -16.29 8.92 -11.88
C THR A 286 -15.68 7.51 -11.93
N ARG A 287 -16.35 6.49 -11.36
CA ARG A 287 -15.89 5.10 -11.45
C ARG A 287 -15.91 4.54 -12.87
N CYS A 288 -16.89 4.90 -13.69
CA CYS A 288 -16.94 4.49 -15.09
C CYS A 288 -15.72 5.02 -15.86
N VAL A 289 -15.41 6.31 -15.70
CA VAL A 289 -14.25 6.94 -16.36
C VAL A 289 -12.93 6.32 -15.91
N ILE A 290 -12.79 6.00 -14.61
CA ILE A 290 -11.60 5.30 -14.08
C ILE A 290 -11.37 3.94 -14.75
N ILE A 291 -12.43 3.22 -15.11
CA ILE A 291 -12.31 1.88 -15.75
C ILE A 291 -11.97 1.99 -17.24
N GLU A 292 -12.34 3.10 -17.89
CA GLU A 292 -12.07 3.35 -19.31
C GLU A 292 -10.64 3.84 -19.60
N THR A 293 -9.92 4.29 -18.55
CA THR A 293 -8.54 4.82 -18.61
C THR A 293 -7.50 3.72 -18.36
#